data_AF-A0A0T1SYU7-F1
#
_entry.id   AF-A0A0T1SYU7-F1
#
_cell.length_a   1.000
_cell.length_b   1.000
_cell.length_c   1.000
_cell.angle_alpha   90.00
_cell.angle_beta   90.00
_cell.angle_gamma   90.00
#
_symmetry.space_group_name_H-M   'P 1'
#
loop_
_entity.id
_entity.type
_entity.pdbx_description
1 polymer ?
#
loop_
_entity_poly.entity_id
_entity_poly.type
_entity_poly.pdbx_seq_one_letter_code
_entity_poly.pdbx_strand_id
1 'polypeptide(L)'
;MTEGTTSAAAEGADTLTRLEQEGEIAADYLEGLLDIADLDGDIDMDVEADRASVSIISDAGTRDLLKLVGRDGEVLEALQELTRLAVHRETGDRSRLMLDIAGYRAQKRAELSELGAKAAADAKNSGEPVKLKPMTPFERKVVHDAVKVAGLRSESEGEEPQRFVVVLPN
;
A
#
# COMPACT_ATOMS: atom_id res chain seq x y z
N MET A 1 15.87 -40.11 4.13
CA MET A 1 14.91 -39.09 3.66
C MET A 1 14.83 -37.99 4.70
N THR A 2 15.79 -37.06 4.72
CA THR A 2 15.80 -35.91 5.67
C THR A 2 16.51 -34.67 5.13
N GLU A 3 16.95 -34.63 3.87
CA GLU A 3 17.73 -33.50 3.32
C GLU A 3 16.87 -32.33 2.81
N GLY A 4 15.54 -32.48 2.73
CA GLY A 4 14.64 -31.44 2.18
C GLY A 4 14.27 -30.30 3.13
N THR A 5 14.45 -30.45 4.44
CA THR A 5 13.95 -29.47 5.44
C THR A 5 14.94 -28.35 5.75
N THR A 6 16.25 -28.59 5.57
CA THR A 6 17.29 -27.60 5.93
C THR A 6 17.43 -26.47 4.90
N SER A 7 17.16 -26.72 3.61
CA SER A 7 17.30 -25.71 2.54
C SER A 7 16.24 -24.61 2.61
N ALA A 8 14.97 -24.98 2.81
CA ALA A 8 13.86 -24.02 2.85
C ALA A 8 13.92 -23.11 4.09
N ALA A 9 14.42 -23.61 5.22
CA ALA A 9 14.60 -22.81 6.42
C ALA A 9 15.75 -21.78 6.28
N ALA A 10 16.81 -22.13 5.55
CA ALA A 10 17.93 -21.23 5.28
C ALA A 10 17.56 -20.13 4.28
N GLU A 11 16.81 -20.46 3.23
CA GLU A 11 16.28 -19.49 2.24
C GLU A 11 15.25 -18.53 2.86
N GLY A 12 14.41 -19.01 3.78
CA GLY A 12 13.48 -18.18 4.53
C GLY A 12 14.20 -17.20 5.47
N ALA A 13 15.25 -17.65 6.15
CA ALA A 13 16.07 -16.79 7.01
C ALA A 13 16.80 -15.70 6.23
N ASP A 14 17.41 -16.05 5.09
CA ASP A 14 18.06 -15.09 4.19
C ASP A 14 17.07 -14.04 3.63
N THR A 15 15.85 -14.47 3.30
CA THR A 15 14.80 -13.57 2.84
C THR A 15 14.35 -12.62 3.94
N LEU A 16 14.13 -13.12 5.16
CA LEU A 16 13.76 -12.28 6.29
C LEU A 16 14.83 -11.22 6.58
N THR A 17 16.10 -11.63 6.64
CA THR A 17 17.21 -10.69 6.87
C THR A 17 17.30 -9.62 5.80
N ARG A 18 17.06 -9.96 4.53
CA ARG A 18 17.00 -8.96 3.45
C ARG A 18 15.85 -7.97 3.66
N LEU A 19 14.67 -8.46 4.04
CA LEU A 19 13.50 -7.59 4.26
C LEU A 19 13.66 -6.69 5.50
N GLU A 20 14.30 -7.20 6.55
CA GLU A 20 14.68 -6.40 7.73
C GLU A 20 15.65 -5.28 7.32
N GLN A 21 16.69 -5.62 6.54
CA GLN A 21 17.64 -4.63 6.01
C GLN A 21 16.97 -3.58 5.11
N GLU A 22 16.02 -3.99 4.25
CA GLU A 22 15.22 -3.04 3.44
C GLU A 22 14.41 -2.08 4.33
N GLY A 23 13.84 -2.60 5.42
CA GLY A 23 13.13 -1.81 6.43
C GLY A 23 14.03 -0.78 7.09
N GLU A 24 15.21 -1.20 7.57
CA GLU A 24 16.19 -0.32 8.24
C GLU A 24 16.60 0.86 7.33
N ILE A 25 16.99 0.58 6.08
CA ILE A 25 17.38 1.62 5.12
C ILE A 25 16.22 2.60 4.85
N ALA A 26 15.00 2.06 4.76
CA ALA A 26 13.81 2.88 4.56
C ALA A 26 13.51 3.77 5.77
N ALA A 27 13.63 3.22 6.99
CA ALA A 27 13.46 3.96 8.23
C ALA A 27 14.48 5.09 8.35
N ASP A 28 15.77 4.81 8.11
CA ASP A 28 16.83 5.83 8.13
C ASP A 28 16.55 6.99 7.15
N TYR A 29 16.08 6.65 5.94
CA TYR A 29 15.73 7.65 4.94
C TYR A 29 14.56 8.54 5.38
N LEU A 30 13.53 7.93 5.96
CA LEU A 30 12.33 8.62 6.43
C LEU A 30 12.59 9.43 7.70
N GLU A 31 13.41 8.92 8.63
CA GLU A 31 13.86 9.63 9.83
C GLU A 31 14.60 10.91 9.44
N GLY A 32 15.56 10.81 8.51
CA GLY A 32 16.28 11.98 8.01
C GLY A 32 15.35 13.01 7.34
N LEU A 33 14.27 12.57 6.68
CA LEU A 33 13.25 13.47 6.13
C LEU A 33 12.46 14.18 7.25
N LEU A 34 12.01 13.43 8.27
CA LEU A 34 11.26 13.98 9.40
C LEU A 34 12.08 15.03 10.16
N ASP A 35 13.36 14.74 10.40
CA ASP A 35 14.31 15.66 11.03
C ASP A 35 14.47 16.97 10.24
N ILE A 36 14.68 16.86 8.92
CA ILE A 36 14.83 18.04 8.05
C ILE A 36 13.54 18.87 8.01
N ALA A 37 12.40 18.20 8.06
CA ALA A 37 11.09 18.83 7.99
C ALA A 37 10.58 19.36 9.35
N ASP A 38 11.31 19.10 10.45
CA ASP A 38 10.92 19.42 11.82
C ASP A 38 9.53 18.82 12.15
N LEU A 39 9.39 17.52 11.88
CA LEU A 39 8.14 16.77 12.05
C LEU A 39 8.30 15.66 13.08
N ASP A 40 7.43 15.67 14.09
CA ASP A 40 7.33 14.59 15.07
C ASP A 40 6.62 13.37 14.45
N GLY A 41 7.29 12.21 14.48
CA GLY A 41 6.71 10.94 14.08
C GLY A 41 7.57 9.77 14.53
N ASP A 42 6.93 8.75 15.09
CA ASP A 42 7.55 7.48 15.43
C ASP A 42 7.50 6.55 14.21
N ILE A 43 8.63 5.93 13.91
CA ILE A 43 8.76 5.00 12.79
C ILE A 43 8.76 3.57 13.33
N ASP A 44 7.78 2.78 12.86
CA ASP A 44 7.70 1.35 13.10
C ASP A 44 8.01 0.59 11.81
N MET A 45 8.71 -0.53 11.93
CA MET A 45 9.05 -1.43 10.84
C MET A 45 8.47 -2.82 11.09
N ASP A 46 7.98 -3.46 10.03
CA ASP A 46 7.50 -4.84 10.07
C ASP A 46 7.73 -5.55 8.73
N VAL A 47 7.52 -6.86 8.69
CA VAL A 47 7.53 -7.68 7.47
C VAL A 47 6.15 -8.28 7.25
N GLU A 48 5.43 -7.74 6.26
CA GLU A 48 4.06 -8.13 5.95
C GLU A 48 3.92 -8.68 4.52
N ALA A 49 3.46 -9.92 4.38
CA ALA A 49 3.20 -10.53 3.06
C ALA A 49 4.42 -10.47 2.11
N ASP A 50 5.56 -10.96 2.61
CA ASP A 50 6.84 -11.10 1.88
C ASP A 50 7.39 -9.76 1.34
N ARG A 51 7.25 -8.69 2.14
CA ARG A 51 7.84 -7.37 1.87
C ARG A 51 8.04 -6.61 3.17
N ALA A 52 9.00 -5.71 3.17
CA ALA A 52 9.16 -4.73 4.23
C ALA A 52 7.95 -3.77 4.27
N SER A 53 7.57 -3.37 5.47
CA SER A 53 6.52 -2.39 5.75
C SER A 53 7.07 -1.38 6.74
N VAL A 54 6.84 -0.10 6.47
CA VAL A 54 7.21 1.00 7.36
C VAL A 54 5.99 1.85 7.61
N SER A 55 5.73 2.19 8.87
CA SER A 55 4.65 3.07 9.27
C SER A 55 5.15 4.24 10.09
N ILE A 56 4.68 5.44 9.77
CA ILE A 56 4.92 6.65 10.57
C ILE A 56 3.66 6.97 11.34
N ILE A 57 3.74 6.92 12.67
CA ILE A 57 2.66 7.26 13.59
C ILE A 57 3.04 8.46 14.46
N SER A 58 2.07 9.12 15.07
CA SER A 58 2.34 10.16 16.05
C SER A 58 1.19 10.25 17.04
N ASP A 59 1.54 10.19 18.33
CA ASP A 59 0.61 10.38 19.44
C ASP A 59 0.18 11.85 19.58
N ALA A 60 1.01 12.78 19.13
CA ALA A 60 0.85 14.22 19.29
C ALA A 60 0.79 14.91 17.92
N GLY A 61 -0.41 15.18 17.43
CA GLY A 61 -0.57 16.06 16.27
C GLY A 61 -0.54 15.35 14.92
N THR A 62 -1.52 14.48 14.70
CA THR A 62 -1.86 13.89 13.38
C THR A 62 -1.86 14.93 12.24
N ARG A 63 -2.15 16.21 12.54
CA ARG A 63 -2.24 17.29 11.55
C ARG A 63 -0.96 17.54 10.76
N ASP A 64 0.22 17.36 11.35
CA ASP A 64 1.48 17.61 10.65
C ASP A 64 1.88 16.41 9.78
N LEU A 65 1.68 15.17 10.27
CA LEU A 65 1.82 13.96 9.46
C LEU A 65 0.82 13.90 8.29
N LEU A 66 -0.38 14.48 8.42
CA LEU A 66 -1.33 14.58 7.31
C LEU A 66 -0.78 15.36 6.10
N LYS A 67 0.22 16.23 6.29
CA LYS A 67 0.91 16.89 5.17
C LYS A 67 1.74 15.90 4.35
N LEU A 68 2.30 14.88 5.00
CA LEU A 68 3.04 13.79 4.36
C LEU A 68 2.11 12.79 3.66
N VAL A 69 0.82 12.79 4.02
CA VAL A 69 -0.21 12.07 3.25
C VAL A 69 -0.56 12.83 1.97
N GLY A 70 -0.76 14.14 2.08
CA GLY A 70 -1.17 14.98 0.96
C GLY A 70 -2.63 14.77 0.57
N ARG A 71 -3.06 15.39 -0.54
CA ARG A 71 -4.43 15.22 -1.03
C ARG A 71 -4.59 13.83 -1.63
N ASP A 72 -5.61 13.10 -1.18
CA ASP A 72 -5.91 11.75 -1.69
C ASP A 72 -4.71 10.78 -1.66
N GLY A 73 -3.73 11.00 -0.78
CA GLY A 73 -2.55 10.15 -0.60
C GLY A 73 -1.40 10.42 -1.58
N GLU A 74 -1.45 11.49 -2.39
CA GLU A 74 -0.45 11.75 -3.44
C GLU A 74 0.98 11.91 -2.91
N VAL A 75 1.15 12.54 -1.74
CA VAL A 75 2.47 12.76 -1.13
C VAL A 75 2.97 11.45 -0.53
N LEU A 76 2.10 10.67 0.10
CA LEU A 76 2.46 9.34 0.63
C LEU A 76 2.99 8.43 -0.48
N GLU A 77 2.33 8.40 -1.65
CA GLU A 77 2.79 7.59 -2.78
C GLU A 77 4.15 8.09 -3.31
N ALA A 78 4.36 9.40 -3.39
CA ALA A 78 5.66 9.96 -3.79
C ALA A 78 6.77 9.59 -2.79
N LEU A 79 6.50 9.70 -1.49
CA LEU A 79 7.44 9.33 -0.43
C LEU A 79 7.78 7.85 -0.46
N GLN A 80 6.78 6.98 -0.70
CA GLN A 80 7.03 5.54 -0.86
C GLN A 80 7.99 5.26 -2.01
N GLU A 81 7.77 5.88 -3.18
CA GLU A 81 8.64 5.66 -4.33
C GLU A 81 10.05 6.21 -4.10
N LEU A 82 10.19 7.38 -3.47
CA LEU A 82 11.49 7.91 -3.07
C LEU A 82 12.22 6.99 -2.10
N THR A 83 11.50 6.44 -1.12
CA THR A 83 12.05 5.48 -0.15
C THR A 83 12.49 4.19 -0.83
N ARG A 84 11.68 3.64 -1.74
CA ARG A 84 12.06 2.47 -2.56
C ARG A 84 13.31 2.74 -3.39
N LEU A 85 13.48 3.96 -3.92
CA LEU A 85 14.69 4.35 -4.65
C LEU A 85 15.91 4.45 -3.73
N ALA A 86 15.74 4.94 -2.49
CA ALA A 86 16.80 4.94 -1.50
C ALA A 86 17.25 3.51 -1.16
N VAL A 87 16.31 2.61 -0.90
CA VAL A 87 16.60 1.18 -0.68
C VAL A 87 17.30 0.56 -1.88
N HIS A 88 16.82 0.84 -3.11
CA HIS A 88 17.43 0.33 -4.33
C HIS A 88 18.87 0.82 -4.53
N ARG A 89 19.15 2.07 -4.18
CA ARG A 89 20.49 2.64 -4.27
C ARG A 89 21.49 1.93 -3.36
N GLU A 90 21.07 1.56 -2.15
CA GLU A 90 21.94 0.93 -1.15
C GLU A 90 22.06 -0.58 -1.35
N THR A 91 20.98 -1.26 -1.75
CA THR A 91 20.95 -2.73 -1.89
C THR A 91 21.21 -3.23 -3.31
N GLY A 92 20.94 -2.41 -4.33
CA GLY A 92 20.91 -2.82 -5.74
C GLY A 92 19.63 -3.54 -6.17
N ASP A 93 18.74 -3.89 -5.24
CA ASP A 93 17.52 -4.64 -5.50
C ASP A 93 16.29 -3.73 -5.54
N ARG A 94 15.28 -4.10 -6.34
CA ARG A 94 14.02 -3.34 -6.38
C ARG A 94 13.16 -3.72 -5.19
N SER A 95 13.03 -2.81 -4.24
CA SER A 95 12.20 -3.02 -3.06
C SER A 95 10.71 -3.02 -3.38
N ARG A 96 9.97 -3.90 -2.69
CA ARG A 96 8.51 -3.94 -2.66
C ARG A 96 7.93 -3.26 -1.41
N LEU A 97 8.76 -2.52 -0.68
CA LEU A 97 8.43 -1.85 0.57
C LEU A 97 7.12 -1.09 0.48
N MET A 98 6.28 -1.20 1.51
CA MET A 98 5.07 -0.40 1.65
C MET A 98 5.27 0.65 2.74
N LEU A 99 4.80 1.86 2.48
CA LEU A 99 4.77 2.95 3.45
C LEU A 99 3.32 3.24 3.86
N ASP A 100 3.08 3.34 5.16
CA ASP A 100 1.86 3.91 5.72
C ASP A 100 2.18 5.14 6.59
N ILE A 101 1.28 6.10 6.60
CA ILE A 101 1.43 7.32 7.41
C ILE A 101 0.10 7.58 8.10
N ALA A 102 0.14 7.67 9.43
CA ALA A 102 -1.01 7.96 10.27
C ALA A 102 -2.24 7.04 10.01
N GLY A 103 -2.02 5.77 9.63
CA GLY A 103 -3.10 4.82 9.36
C GLY A 103 -3.85 5.07 8.06
N TYR A 104 -3.37 5.96 7.19
CA TYR A 104 -4.09 6.41 5.99
C TYR A 104 -4.47 5.24 5.08
N ARG A 105 -3.54 4.33 4.77
CA ARG A 105 -3.83 3.20 3.87
C ARG A 105 -4.84 2.24 4.49
N ALA A 106 -4.79 2.03 5.81
CA ALA A 106 -5.73 1.18 6.51
C ALA A 106 -7.15 1.76 6.43
N GLN A 107 -7.31 3.04 6.78
CA GLN A 107 -8.58 3.74 6.68
C GLN A 107 -9.11 3.74 5.23
N LYS A 108 -8.26 4.11 4.28
CA LYS A 108 -8.62 4.20 2.87
C LYS A 108 -9.03 2.84 2.30
N ARG A 109 -8.36 1.77 2.72
CA ARG A 109 -8.72 0.40 2.33
C ARG A 109 -10.11 0.02 2.84
N ALA A 110 -10.46 0.39 4.07
CA ALA A 110 -11.80 0.14 4.60
C ALA A 110 -12.88 0.87 3.79
N GLU A 111 -12.69 2.17 3.55
CA GLU A 111 -13.61 3.00 2.75
C GLU A 111 -13.83 2.45 1.33
N LEU A 112 -12.75 2.05 0.66
CA LEU A 112 -12.82 1.52 -0.70
C LEU A 112 -13.39 0.10 -0.76
N SER A 113 -13.19 -0.70 0.28
CA SER A 113 -13.79 -2.03 0.38
C SER A 113 -15.31 -1.92 0.50
N GLU A 114 -15.80 -0.98 1.32
CA GLU A 114 -17.23 -0.67 1.40
C GLU A 114 -17.78 -0.13 0.07
N LEU A 115 -17.05 0.76 -0.59
CA LEU A 115 -17.42 1.28 -1.91
C LEU A 115 -17.54 0.16 -2.94
N GLY A 116 -16.56 -0.75 -2.99
CA GLY A 116 -16.57 -1.89 -3.91
C GLY A 116 -17.71 -2.86 -3.64
N ALA A 117 -17.96 -3.18 -2.37
CA ALA A 117 -19.08 -4.03 -1.97
C ALA A 117 -20.44 -3.41 -2.35
N LYS A 118 -20.60 -2.10 -2.14
CA LYS A 118 -21.82 -1.38 -2.54
C LYS A 118 -21.99 -1.35 -4.05
N ALA A 119 -20.94 -1.01 -4.80
CA ALA A 119 -20.98 -0.99 -6.25
C ALA A 119 -21.32 -2.37 -6.84
N ALA A 120 -20.82 -3.44 -6.21
CA ALA A 120 -21.18 -4.79 -6.59
C ALA A 120 -22.65 -5.12 -6.31
N ALA A 121 -23.18 -4.72 -5.15
CA ALA A 121 -24.60 -4.89 -4.87
C ALA A 121 -25.48 -4.11 -5.86
N ASP A 122 -25.11 -2.87 -6.17
CA ASP A 122 -25.82 -2.02 -7.11
C ASP A 122 -25.84 -2.62 -8.52
N ALA A 123 -24.68 -3.06 -9.04
CA ALA A 123 -24.59 -3.72 -10.35
C ALA A 123 -25.42 -5.01 -10.42
N LYS A 124 -25.39 -5.82 -9.35
CA LYS A 124 -26.18 -7.06 -9.27
C LYS A 124 -27.69 -6.79 -9.27
N ASN A 125 -28.13 -5.72 -8.60
CA ASN A 125 -29.54 -5.38 -8.48
C ASN A 125 -30.08 -4.69 -9.73
N SER A 126 -29.30 -3.81 -10.36
CA SER A 126 -29.71 -3.09 -11.58
C SER A 126 -29.59 -3.96 -12.83
N GLY A 127 -28.66 -4.91 -12.85
CA GLY A 127 -28.28 -5.63 -14.07
C GLY A 127 -27.48 -4.77 -15.06
N GLU A 128 -26.99 -3.61 -14.62
CA GLU A 128 -26.22 -2.67 -15.43
C GLU A 128 -24.81 -2.42 -14.85
N PRO A 129 -23.80 -2.13 -15.69
CA PRO A 129 -22.47 -1.79 -15.22
C PRO A 129 -22.45 -0.53 -14.34
N VAL A 130 -21.71 -0.58 -13.23
CA VAL A 130 -21.52 0.56 -12.32
C VAL A 130 -20.12 1.13 -12.52
N LYS A 131 -20.03 2.39 -12.95
CA LYS A 131 -18.77 3.12 -13.11
C LYS A 131 -18.46 3.92 -11.86
N LEU A 132 -17.26 3.73 -11.32
CA LEU A 132 -16.78 4.48 -10.16
C LEU A 132 -16.00 5.74 -10.58
N LYS A 133 -15.69 6.58 -9.60
CA LYS A 133 -14.84 7.75 -9.80
C LYS A 133 -13.40 7.32 -10.16
N PRO A 134 -12.64 8.16 -10.89
CA PRO A 134 -11.20 7.98 -11.04
C PRO A 134 -10.51 7.81 -9.69
N MET A 135 -9.57 6.89 -9.62
CA MET A 135 -8.90 6.49 -8.37
C MET A 135 -7.52 5.91 -8.71
N THR A 136 -6.55 5.99 -7.80
CA THR A 136 -5.15 5.58 -8.02
C THR A 136 -5.02 4.06 -8.21
N PRO A 137 -3.88 3.54 -8.71
CA PRO A 137 -3.67 2.10 -8.85
C PRO A 137 -3.91 1.29 -7.55
N PHE A 138 -3.48 1.82 -6.40
CA PHE A 138 -3.74 1.21 -5.10
C PHE A 138 -5.24 1.13 -4.82
N GLU A 139 -5.95 2.23 -5.02
CA GLU A 139 -7.39 2.31 -4.74
C GLU A 139 -8.18 1.35 -5.65
N ARG A 140 -7.85 1.33 -6.95
CA ARG A 140 -8.46 0.39 -7.91
C ARG A 140 -8.26 -1.06 -7.49
N LYS A 141 -7.06 -1.42 -7.02
CA LYS A 141 -6.76 -2.78 -6.56
C LYS A 141 -7.64 -3.19 -5.38
N VAL A 142 -7.81 -2.31 -4.39
CA VAL A 142 -8.69 -2.58 -3.24
C VAL A 142 -10.14 -2.78 -3.69
N VAL A 143 -10.64 -1.92 -4.58
CA VAL A 143 -12.01 -2.03 -5.12
C VAL A 143 -12.18 -3.34 -5.92
N HIS A 144 -11.23 -3.69 -6.78
CA HIS A 144 -11.25 -4.96 -7.51
C HIS A 144 -11.33 -6.17 -6.58
N ASP A 145 -10.55 -6.17 -5.51
CA ASP A 145 -10.55 -7.25 -4.52
C ASP A 145 -11.90 -7.32 -3.79
N ALA A 146 -12.47 -6.19 -3.39
CA ALA A 146 -13.79 -6.14 -2.77
C ALA A 146 -14.92 -6.62 -3.70
N VAL A 147 -14.88 -6.23 -4.97
CA VAL A 147 -15.84 -6.70 -5.99
C VAL A 147 -15.72 -8.20 -6.22
N LYS A 148 -14.49 -8.73 -6.25
CA LYS A 148 -14.24 -10.16 -6.39
C LYS A 148 -14.77 -10.96 -5.20
N VAL A 149 -14.60 -10.45 -3.98
CA VAL A 149 -15.17 -11.03 -2.75
C VAL A 149 -16.71 -11.08 -2.83
N ALA A 150 -17.33 -10.06 -3.42
CA ALA A 150 -18.78 -10.03 -3.67
C ALA A 150 -19.24 -10.96 -4.82
N GLY A 151 -18.32 -11.64 -5.50
CA GLY A 151 -18.60 -12.62 -6.56
C GLY A 151 -18.90 -12.02 -7.94
N LEU A 152 -18.56 -10.74 -8.15
CA LEU A 152 -18.70 -10.07 -9.45
C LEU A 152 -17.33 -9.87 -10.13
N ARG A 153 -17.38 -9.42 -11.39
CA ARG A 153 -16.20 -9.01 -12.16
C ARG A 153 -16.10 -7.49 -12.21
N SER A 154 -14.87 -7.02 -12.38
CA SER A 154 -14.59 -5.61 -12.58
C SER A 154 -13.42 -5.43 -13.53
N GLU A 155 -13.44 -4.30 -14.25
CA GLU A 155 -12.42 -3.91 -15.22
C GLU A 155 -11.96 -2.47 -14.93
N SER A 156 -10.73 -2.14 -15.30
CA SER A 156 -10.21 -0.77 -15.16
C SER A 156 -10.23 -0.08 -16.52
N GLU A 157 -11.02 0.97 -16.67
CA GLU A 157 -11.15 1.77 -17.90
C GLU A 157 -10.53 3.17 -17.74
N GLY A 158 -10.15 3.80 -18.85
CA GLY A 158 -9.52 5.12 -18.89
C GLY A 158 -8.00 5.10 -18.78
N GLU A 159 -7.39 6.28 -18.89
CA GLU A 159 -5.95 6.51 -18.77
C GLU A 159 -5.64 7.32 -17.50
N GLU A 160 -4.47 7.12 -16.91
CA GLU A 160 -4.06 7.86 -15.72
C GLU A 160 -3.96 9.37 -16.05
N PRO A 161 -4.51 10.29 -15.21
CA PRO A 161 -5.08 10.11 -13.87
C PRO A 161 -6.61 9.86 -13.83
N GLN A 162 -7.25 9.74 -14.99
CA GLN A 162 -8.71 9.58 -15.13
C GLN A 162 -9.13 8.10 -15.20
N ARG A 163 -8.29 7.17 -14.75
CA ARG A 163 -8.56 5.74 -14.82
C ARG A 163 -9.39 5.28 -13.63
N PHE A 164 -10.46 4.52 -13.89
CA PHE A 164 -11.48 4.14 -12.90
C PHE A 164 -11.87 2.66 -13.03
N VAL A 165 -12.57 2.15 -12.02
CA VAL A 165 -13.11 0.77 -12.01
C VAL A 165 -14.55 0.75 -12.50
N VAL A 166 -14.85 -0.20 -13.38
CA VAL A 166 -16.20 -0.55 -13.83
C VAL A 166 -16.55 -1.91 -13.24
N VAL A 167 -17.65 -1.99 -12.51
CA VAL A 167 -18.18 -3.23 -11.95
C VAL A 167 -19.24 -3.78 -12.91
N LEU A 168 -19.10 -5.05 -13.29
CA LEU A 168 -19.97 -5.69 -14.27
C LEU A 168 -21.04 -6.55 -13.56
N PRO A 169 -22.32 -6.48 -13.98
CA PRO A 169 -23.32 -7.46 -13.59
C PRO A 169 -22.96 -8.82 -14.19
N ASN A 170 -23.09 -9.90 -13.40
CA ASN A 170 -22.80 -11.26 -13.84
C ASN A 170 -23.76 -11.75 -14.94
#